data_AF-A0A1Y3XF22-F1
#
_entry.id   AF-A0A1Y3XF22-F1
#
_cell.length_a   1.000
_cell.length_b   1.000
_cell.length_c   1.000
_cell.angle_alpha   90.00
_cell.angle_beta   90.00
_cell.angle_gamma   90.00
#
_symmetry.space_group_name_H-M   'P 1'
#
loop_
_entity.id
_entity.type
_entity.pdbx_description
1 polymer ?
#
loop_
_entity_poly.entity_id
_entity_poly.type
_entity_poly.pdbx_seq_one_letter_code
_entity_poly.pdbx_strand_id
1 'polypeptide(L)'
;MAERSISRRGRKWRILRDAVVLLLTLVFLAVTLDFPMLTAEQALRATQTRYYWEDGQVVADLGSGPLYDRQYLLRMGNWYAWCGLSREGLLWDSGTLVSLYRDPEQPLSAVTPYSWGAVLVLAGDPDIVQVEVEYPVLVSESDAGRVYGLNTLRQGPVADGCFWFQLTGNLLPAYYMDRIRLRGYDADGRLIYQSPEPESWTTRYELR
;
A
#
# COMPACT_ATOMS: atom_id res chain seq x y z
N MET A 1 35.26 -61.52 9.72
CA MET A 1 34.85 -60.11 9.64
C MET A 1 33.33 -60.10 9.63
N ALA A 2 32.68 -59.95 10.78
CA ALA A 2 31.23 -60.14 10.91
C ALA A 2 30.50 -58.83 10.60
N GLU A 3 29.73 -58.80 9.52
CA GLU A 3 28.82 -57.72 9.17
C GLU A 3 27.74 -57.60 10.25
N ARG A 4 27.78 -56.50 11.02
CA ARG A 4 26.77 -56.19 12.03
C ARG A 4 25.45 -55.89 11.31
N SER A 5 24.51 -56.84 11.33
CA SER A 5 23.18 -56.64 10.79
C SER A 5 22.47 -55.52 11.56
N ILE A 6 22.23 -54.40 10.88
CA ILE A 6 21.51 -53.27 11.47
C ILE A 6 20.09 -53.74 11.77
N SER A 7 19.72 -53.83 13.04
CA SER A 7 18.39 -54.27 13.44
C SER A 7 17.32 -53.35 12.82
N ARG A 8 16.30 -53.96 12.22
CA ARG A 8 15.18 -53.25 11.56
C ARG A 8 14.51 -52.24 12.51
N ARG A 9 14.56 -52.51 13.81
CA ARG A 9 14.07 -51.67 14.92
C ARG A 9 14.91 -50.40 15.10
N GLY A 10 16.24 -50.50 15.00
CA GLY A 10 17.16 -49.35 15.08
C GLY A 10 17.14 -48.44 13.85
N ARG A 11 16.72 -48.95 12.68
CA ARG A 11 16.48 -48.12 11.48
C ARG A 11 15.19 -47.31 11.60
N LYS A 12 14.08 -47.94 12.05
CA LYS A 12 12.80 -47.25 12.28
C LYS A 12 12.88 -46.16 13.35
N TRP A 13 13.61 -46.41 14.43
CA TRP A 13 13.78 -45.42 15.50
C TRP A 13 14.57 -44.18 15.04
N ARG A 14 15.60 -44.38 14.21
CA ARG A 14 16.33 -43.26 13.59
C ARG A 14 15.43 -42.43 12.68
N ILE A 15 14.66 -43.08 11.80
CA ILE A 15 13.71 -42.38 10.92
C ILE A 15 12.68 -41.58 11.74
N LEU A 16 12.11 -42.18 12.80
CA LEU A 16 11.15 -41.49 13.66
C LEU A 16 11.78 -40.27 14.35
N ARG A 17 12.97 -40.43 14.93
CA ARG A 17 13.70 -39.33 15.56
C ARG A 17 14.01 -38.22 14.55
N ASP A 18 14.53 -38.58 13.39
CA ASP A 18 14.92 -37.61 12.35
C ASP A 18 13.67 -36.89 11.80
N ALA A 19 12.52 -37.58 11.69
CA ALA A 19 11.24 -36.96 11.34
C ALA A 19 10.74 -35.99 12.42
N VAL A 20 10.88 -36.34 13.70
CA VAL A 20 10.52 -35.44 14.82
C VAL A 20 11.43 -34.21 14.82
N VAL A 21 12.74 -34.38 14.65
CA VAL A 21 13.68 -33.27 14.56
C VAL A 21 13.34 -32.38 13.37
N LEU A 22 13.05 -32.96 12.19
CA LEU A 22 12.63 -32.20 11.03
C LEU A 22 11.36 -31.38 11.30
N LEU A 23 10.36 -31.98 11.95
CA LEU A 23 9.11 -31.29 12.29
C LEU A 23 9.34 -30.15 13.27
N LEU A 24 10.15 -30.37 14.31
CA LEU A 24 10.53 -29.32 15.26
C LEU A 24 11.30 -28.19 14.58
N THR A 25 12.22 -28.50 13.66
CA THR A 25 12.94 -27.51 12.88
C THR A 25 12.01 -26.70 11.99
N LEU A 26 11.02 -27.35 11.35
CA LEU A 26 10.02 -26.65 10.53
C LEU A 26 9.14 -25.72 11.39
N VAL A 27 8.70 -26.17 12.56
CA VAL A 27 7.94 -25.32 13.50
C VAL A 27 8.79 -24.16 13.98
N PHE A 28 10.06 -24.41 14.33
CA PHE A 28 10.99 -23.36 14.74
C PHE A 28 11.15 -22.32 13.62
N LEU A 29 11.44 -22.75 12.39
CA LEU A 29 11.54 -21.87 11.24
C LEU A 29 10.25 -21.07 11.03
N ALA A 30 9.09 -21.73 11.13
CA ALA A 30 7.82 -21.07 10.91
C ALA A 30 7.52 -19.95 11.91
N VAL A 31 7.86 -20.18 13.18
CA VAL A 31 7.74 -19.16 14.24
C VAL A 31 8.78 -18.05 14.05
N THR A 32 10.02 -18.38 13.69
CA THR A 32 11.08 -17.37 13.55
C THR A 32 10.97 -16.51 12.30
N LEU A 33 10.32 -17.00 11.25
CA LEU A 33 10.20 -16.33 9.96
C LEU A 33 8.80 -15.74 9.72
N ASP A 34 7.87 -15.90 10.68
CA ASP A 34 6.46 -15.56 10.52
C ASP A 34 5.83 -16.14 9.24
N PHE A 35 6.27 -17.34 8.82
CA PHE A 35 5.85 -18.00 7.59
C PHE A 35 5.49 -19.47 7.85
N PRO A 36 4.40 -20.03 7.30
CA PRO A 36 3.50 -19.42 6.32
C PRO A 36 2.47 -18.50 6.96
N MET A 37 2.18 -17.38 6.30
CA MET A 37 1.09 -16.49 6.68
C MET A 37 -0.21 -17.02 6.04
N LEU A 38 -1.11 -17.55 6.85
CA LEU A 38 -2.38 -18.14 6.38
C LEU A 38 -3.50 -17.09 6.31
N THR A 39 -3.31 -15.94 6.96
CA THR A 39 -4.32 -14.90 7.10
C THR A 39 -3.77 -13.52 6.74
N ALA A 40 -4.65 -12.63 6.31
CA ALA A 40 -4.29 -11.24 6.04
C ALA A 40 -3.77 -10.52 7.29
N GLU A 41 -4.27 -10.87 8.48
CA GLU A 41 -3.81 -10.27 9.75
C GLU A 41 -2.38 -10.68 10.10
N GLN A 42 -2.00 -11.94 9.86
CA GLN A 42 -0.61 -12.38 10.01
C GLN A 42 0.31 -11.64 9.05
N ALA A 43 -0.11 -11.49 7.78
CA ALA A 43 0.65 -10.72 6.80
C ALA A 43 0.73 -9.23 7.13
N LEU A 44 -0.34 -8.63 7.64
CA LEU A 44 -0.33 -7.26 8.13
C LEU A 44 0.69 -7.09 9.27
N ARG A 45 0.63 -7.95 10.29
CA ARG A 45 1.55 -7.90 11.43
C ARG A 45 3.01 -8.10 10.98
N ALA A 46 3.28 -9.10 10.14
CA ALA A 46 4.62 -9.33 9.59
C ALA A 46 5.12 -8.10 8.80
N THR A 47 4.23 -7.44 8.05
CA THR A 47 4.55 -6.20 7.32
C THR A 47 4.82 -5.05 8.30
N GLN A 48 4.00 -4.88 9.33
CA GLN A 48 4.22 -3.86 10.36
C GLN A 48 5.56 -4.04 11.07
N THR A 49 5.89 -5.26 11.50
CA THR A 49 7.20 -5.56 12.11
C THR A 49 8.35 -5.28 11.15
N ARG A 50 8.23 -5.69 9.88
CA ARG A 50 9.25 -5.42 8.84
C ARG A 50 9.52 -3.92 8.63
N TYR A 51 8.50 -3.08 8.76
CA TYR A 51 8.58 -1.63 8.55
C TYR A 51 8.62 -0.81 9.85
N TYR A 52 8.81 -1.44 11.02
CA TYR A 52 8.84 -0.78 12.33
C TYR A 52 7.55 -0.01 12.69
N TRP A 53 6.40 -0.58 12.33
CA TRP A 53 5.04 -0.04 12.48
C TRP A 53 4.17 -0.88 13.44
N GLU A 54 4.79 -1.55 14.42
CA GLU A 54 4.13 -2.54 15.30
C GLU A 54 2.96 -1.96 16.12
N ASP A 55 3.06 -0.69 16.54
CA ASP A 55 2.00 0.03 17.26
C ASP A 55 0.99 0.73 16.33
N GLY A 56 1.12 0.53 15.02
CA GLY A 56 0.23 1.09 14.02
C GLY A 56 -1.17 0.50 14.12
N GLN A 57 -2.17 1.37 14.30
CA GLN A 57 -3.57 0.96 14.35
C GLN A 57 -4.20 1.04 12.96
N VAL A 58 -4.96 0.02 12.58
CA VAL A 58 -5.77 0.06 11.35
C VAL A 58 -6.89 1.08 11.52
N VAL A 59 -6.88 2.14 10.71
CA VAL A 59 -7.91 3.18 10.69
C VAL A 59 -8.91 3.01 9.55
N ALA A 60 -8.53 2.29 8.49
CA ALA A 60 -9.46 1.91 7.43
C ALA A 60 -9.00 0.62 6.72
N ASP A 61 -9.97 -0.19 6.29
CA ASP A 61 -9.77 -1.28 5.32
C ASP A 61 -10.22 -0.75 3.95
N LEU A 62 -9.28 -0.66 3.01
CA LEU A 62 -9.51 -0.14 1.66
C LEU A 62 -9.96 -1.25 0.69
N GLY A 63 -10.01 -2.50 1.14
CA GLY A 63 -10.34 -3.67 0.32
C GLY A 63 -9.25 -4.04 -0.66
N SER A 64 -9.64 -4.72 -1.74
CA SER A 64 -8.74 -5.10 -2.83
C SER A 64 -8.53 -3.94 -3.79
N GLY A 65 -7.33 -3.85 -4.38
CA GLY A 65 -7.08 -2.94 -5.51
C GLY A 65 -6.30 -3.62 -6.63
N PRO A 66 -5.77 -2.84 -7.60
CA PRO A 66 -5.25 -3.40 -8.84
C PRO A 66 -4.06 -4.35 -8.67
N LEU A 67 -3.20 -4.11 -7.68
CA LEU A 67 -1.98 -4.88 -7.44
C LEU A 67 -2.00 -5.72 -6.15
N TYR A 68 -2.93 -5.44 -5.23
CA TYR A 68 -2.93 -6.01 -3.89
C TYR A 68 -4.31 -6.57 -3.56
N ASP A 69 -4.34 -7.80 -3.06
CA ASP A 69 -5.57 -8.48 -2.63
C ASP A 69 -6.23 -7.77 -1.45
N ARG A 70 -5.44 -7.10 -0.59
CA ARG A 70 -5.97 -6.32 0.53
C ARG A 70 -5.11 -5.11 0.83
N GLN A 71 -5.74 -4.02 1.23
CA GLN A 71 -5.08 -2.76 1.53
C GLN A 71 -5.63 -2.13 2.80
N TYR A 72 -4.74 -1.57 3.61
CA TYR A 72 -5.08 -0.95 4.88
C TYR A 72 -4.48 0.45 4.99
N LEU A 73 -5.20 1.32 5.68
CA LEU A 73 -4.63 2.55 6.23
C LEU A 73 -4.34 2.34 7.70
N LEU A 74 -3.11 2.67 8.08
CA LEU A 74 -2.59 2.58 9.42
C LEU A 74 -2.33 3.99 9.98
N ARG A 75 -2.45 4.15 11.30
CA ARG A 75 -2.11 5.38 12.01
C ARG A 75 -1.23 5.06 13.22
N MET A 76 -0.19 5.87 13.41
CA MET A 76 0.68 5.86 14.58
C MET A 76 0.97 7.31 14.99
N GLY A 77 0.15 7.85 15.90
CA GLY A 77 0.17 9.28 16.25
C GLY A 77 -0.21 10.17 15.06
N ASN A 78 0.73 11.00 14.60
CA ASN A 78 0.61 11.86 13.42
C ASN A 78 1.13 11.21 12.13
N TRP A 79 1.67 10.00 12.21
CA TRP A 79 2.05 9.23 11.03
C TRP A 79 0.87 8.43 10.53
N TYR A 80 0.68 8.44 9.22
CA TYR A 80 -0.23 7.56 8.50
C TYR A 80 0.57 6.69 7.55
N ALA A 81 0.12 5.47 7.33
CA ALA A 81 0.70 4.60 6.33
C ALA A 81 -0.36 3.89 5.52
N TRP A 82 -0.10 3.75 4.24
CA TRP A 82 -0.77 2.77 3.41
C TRP A 82 0.01 1.46 3.45
N CYS A 83 -0.71 0.35 3.57
CA CYS A 83 -0.15 -1.00 3.54
C CYS A 83 -0.91 -1.84 2.51
N GLY A 84 -0.19 -2.39 1.54
CA GLY A 84 -0.73 -3.30 0.52
C GLY A 84 -0.22 -4.72 0.73
N LEU A 85 -1.13 -5.68 0.83
CA LEU A 85 -0.84 -7.11 1.01
C LEU A 85 -1.23 -7.89 -0.23
N SER A 86 -0.37 -8.80 -0.65
CA SER A 86 -0.60 -9.74 -1.75
C SER A 86 -0.81 -11.15 -1.20
N ARG A 87 -1.45 -11.99 -2.01
CA ARG A 87 -1.66 -13.40 -1.71
C ARG A 87 -1.23 -14.26 -2.88
N GLU A 88 -0.38 -15.25 -2.61
CA GLU A 88 0.01 -16.29 -3.55
C GLU A 88 -0.69 -17.60 -3.20
N GLY A 89 -1.76 -17.90 -3.94
CA GLY A 89 -2.58 -19.09 -3.70
C GLY A 89 -3.27 -19.05 -2.33
N LEU A 90 -2.89 -19.98 -1.43
CA LEU A 90 -3.44 -20.07 -0.08
C LEU A 90 -2.68 -19.23 0.95
N LEU A 91 -1.51 -18.71 0.59
CA LEU A 91 -0.60 -18.04 1.51
C LEU A 91 -0.57 -16.54 1.23
N TRP A 92 -0.55 -15.75 2.29
CA TRP A 92 -0.30 -14.32 2.20
C TRP A 92 1.21 -14.05 2.19
N ASP A 93 1.61 -12.98 1.54
CA ASP A 93 2.99 -12.48 1.57
C ASP A 93 3.08 -11.21 2.44
N SER A 94 4.27 -10.96 2.97
CA SER A 94 4.60 -9.67 3.55
C SER A 94 4.45 -8.58 2.48
N GLY A 95 3.71 -7.54 2.81
CA GLY A 95 3.33 -6.50 1.89
C GLY A 95 4.34 -5.39 1.73
N THR A 96 3.87 -4.31 1.09
CA THR A 96 4.57 -3.03 1.00
C THR A 96 3.88 -2.03 1.91
N LEU A 97 4.67 -1.17 2.56
CA LEU A 97 4.18 -0.08 3.39
C LEU A 97 4.83 1.23 2.97
N VAL A 98 4.01 2.27 2.84
CA VAL A 98 4.46 3.64 2.56
C VAL A 98 3.83 4.56 3.59
N SER A 99 4.68 5.25 4.35
CA SER A 99 4.25 6.18 5.41
C SER A 99 4.38 7.63 5.00
N LEU A 100 3.50 8.46 5.52
CA LEU A 100 3.49 9.91 5.36
C LEU A 100 3.17 10.55 6.72
N TYR A 101 3.90 11.61 7.06
CA TYR A 101 3.65 12.40 8.26
C TYR A 101 2.56 13.45 7.97
N ARG A 102 1.60 13.61 8.89
CA ARG A 102 0.67 14.75 8.88
C ARG A 102 1.38 15.96 9.47
N ASP A 103 1.84 16.84 8.60
CA ASP A 103 2.41 18.13 8.99
C ASP A 103 1.29 19.16 9.22
N PRO A 104 1.11 19.70 10.44
CA PRO A 104 0.12 20.74 10.70
C PRO A 104 0.43 22.08 10.02
N GLU A 105 1.68 22.32 9.59
CA GLU A 105 2.05 23.54 8.87
C GLU A 105 1.74 23.45 7.37
N GLN A 106 1.50 22.24 6.86
CA GLN A 106 1.17 22.00 5.46
C GLN A 106 -0.31 21.63 5.30
N PRO A 107 -1.12 22.41 4.56
CA PRO A 107 -2.55 22.14 4.46
C PRO A 107 -2.87 20.75 3.91
N LEU A 108 -2.17 20.33 2.85
CA LEU A 108 -2.24 18.99 2.26
C LEU A 108 -0.85 18.43 1.98
N SER A 109 -0.63 17.18 2.38
CA SER A 109 0.54 16.37 2.00
C SER A 109 0.06 15.12 1.27
N ALA A 110 0.80 14.66 0.26
CA ALA A 110 0.41 13.48 -0.49
C ALA A 110 1.58 12.56 -0.80
N VAL A 111 1.27 11.27 -0.96
CA VAL A 111 2.20 10.25 -1.42
C VAL A 111 1.50 9.29 -2.36
N THR A 112 2.19 8.87 -3.42
CA THR A 112 1.76 7.78 -4.28
C THR A 112 2.36 6.49 -3.74
N PRO A 113 1.57 5.60 -3.10
CA PRO A 113 2.07 4.28 -2.73
C PRO A 113 2.48 3.47 -3.97
N TYR A 114 3.12 2.33 -3.75
CA TYR A 114 3.42 1.35 -4.81
C TYR A 114 2.16 0.63 -5.32
N SER A 115 1.00 1.28 -5.29
CA SER A 115 -0.26 0.81 -5.88
C SER A 115 -0.47 1.56 -7.19
N TRP A 116 -0.78 0.83 -8.27
CA TRP A 116 -0.95 1.42 -9.58
C TRP A 116 -2.08 2.44 -9.57
N GLY A 117 -1.73 3.71 -9.79
CA GLY A 117 -2.69 4.80 -9.88
C GLY A 117 -3.42 5.03 -8.55
N ALA A 118 -2.72 5.02 -7.42
CA ALA A 118 -3.31 5.39 -6.15
C ALA A 118 -2.58 6.59 -5.52
N VAL A 119 -3.33 7.38 -4.74
CA VAL A 119 -2.81 8.54 -4.02
C VAL A 119 -3.38 8.54 -2.61
N LEU A 120 -2.49 8.61 -1.63
CA LEU A 120 -2.83 8.89 -0.24
C LEU A 120 -2.60 10.38 0.02
N VAL A 121 -3.62 11.08 0.50
CA VAL A 121 -3.53 12.51 0.87
C VAL A 121 -3.88 12.67 2.34
N LEU A 122 -3.10 13.46 3.06
CA LEU A 122 -3.36 13.86 4.44
C LEU A 122 -3.65 15.35 4.48
N ALA A 123 -4.72 15.72 5.18
CA ALA A 123 -4.95 17.11 5.57
C ALA A 123 -4.25 17.39 6.90
N GLY A 124 -3.36 18.38 6.89
CA GLY A 124 -2.81 19.00 8.10
C GLY A 124 -3.74 20.06 8.68
N ASP A 125 -4.47 20.76 7.80
CA ASP A 125 -5.48 21.73 8.18
C ASP A 125 -6.81 21.02 8.55
N PRO A 126 -7.29 21.16 9.81
CA PRO A 126 -8.51 20.50 10.28
C PRO A 126 -9.79 21.03 9.59
N ASP A 127 -9.74 22.21 8.97
CA ASP A 127 -10.91 22.77 8.28
C ASP A 127 -11.13 22.11 6.90
N ILE A 128 -10.14 21.38 6.37
CA ILE A 128 -10.28 20.63 5.12
C ILE A 128 -11.03 19.31 5.38
N VAL A 129 -12.27 19.24 4.88
CA VAL A 129 -13.13 18.05 4.98
C VAL A 129 -13.37 17.36 3.65
N GLN A 130 -12.95 17.96 2.54
CA GLN A 130 -12.98 17.33 1.21
C GLN A 130 -11.69 17.65 0.47
N VAL A 131 -11.22 16.67 -0.29
CA VAL A 131 -10.05 16.81 -1.16
C VAL A 131 -10.44 16.48 -2.59
N GLU A 132 -9.90 17.25 -3.52
CA GLU A 132 -9.94 16.99 -4.94
C GLU A 132 -8.54 16.76 -5.48
N VAL A 133 -8.41 15.72 -6.30
CA VAL A 133 -7.19 15.30 -6.98
C VAL A 133 -7.44 15.47 -8.49
N GLU A 134 -6.66 16.35 -9.11
CA GLU A 134 -6.70 16.64 -10.54
C GLU A 134 -5.40 16.14 -11.19
N TYR A 135 -5.51 15.42 -12.30
CA TYR A 135 -4.38 14.71 -12.91
C TYR A 135 -4.58 14.46 -14.41
N PRO A 136 -3.49 14.35 -15.20
CA PRO A 136 -3.56 14.10 -16.63
C PRO A 136 -3.90 12.64 -16.93
N VAL A 137 -4.78 12.43 -17.90
CA VAL A 137 -5.15 11.12 -18.46
C VAL A 137 -4.98 11.14 -19.98
N LEU A 138 -4.63 9.99 -20.56
CA LEU A 138 -4.57 9.83 -22.01
C LEU A 138 -6.00 9.72 -22.56
N VAL A 139 -6.39 10.66 -23.42
CA VAL A 139 -7.73 10.71 -24.03
C VAL A 139 -7.76 9.98 -25.36
N SER A 140 -6.71 10.17 -26.17
CA SER A 140 -6.60 9.54 -27.49
C SER A 140 -5.15 9.30 -27.85
N GLU A 141 -4.88 8.18 -28.52
CA GLU A 141 -3.59 7.84 -29.11
C GLU A 141 -3.78 7.51 -30.59
N SER A 142 -3.01 8.17 -31.44
CA SER A 142 -3.04 8.00 -32.89
C SER A 142 -1.63 8.14 -33.46
N ASP A 143 -1.45 7.83 -34.75
CA ASP A 143 -0.18 8.06 -35.44
C ASP A 143 0.24 9.55 -35.45
N ALA A 144 -0.72 10.47 -35.28
CA ALA A 144 -0.47 11.91 -35.17
C ALA A 144 -0.01 12.35 -33.77
N GLY A 145 -0.05 11.46 -32.77
CA GLY A 145 0.40 11.73 -31.41
C GLY A 145 -0.60 11.34 -30.32
N ARG A 146 -0.27 11.75 -29.09
CA ARG A 146 -1.05 11.50 -27.87
C ARG A 146 -1.75 12.77 -27.43
N VAL A 147 -3.06 12.69 -27.18
CA VAL A 147 -3.87 13.77 -26.63
C VAL A 147 -4.18 13.49 -25.18
N TYR A 148 -3.88 14.45 -24.31
CA TYR A 148 -4.13 14.36 -22.89
C TYR A 148 -5.31 15.25 -22.49
N GLY A 149 -5.97 14.88 -21.41
CA GLY A 149 -7.02 15.67 -20.76
C GLY A 149 -6.85 15.61 -19.25
N LEU A 150 -7.56 16.48 -18.53
CA LEU A 150 -7.58 16.45 -17.08
C LEU A 150 -8.74 15.59 -16.59
N ASN A 151 -8.45 14.74 -15.61
CA ASN A 151 -9.44 14.02 -14.84
C ASN A 151 -9.41 14.53 -13.40
N THR A 152 -10.56 14.49 -12.74
CA THR A 152 -10.75 15.07 -11.42
C THR A 152 -11.53 14.10 -10.56
N LEU A 153 -11.01 13.83 -9.36
CA LEU A 153 -11.69 13.02 -8.35
C LEU A 153 -11.82 13.83 -7.07
N ARG A 154 -13.04 13.92 -6.53
CA ARG A 154 -13.30 14.61 -5.26
C ARG A 154 -13.94 13.65 -4.27
N GLN A 155 -13.39 13.58 -3.07
CA GLN A 155 -13.82 12.64 -2.04
C GLN A 155 -13.72 13.25 -0.63
N GLY A 156 -14.53 12.72 0.28
CA GLY A 156 -14.39 12.96 1.72
C GLY A 156 -13.33 12.05 2.33
N PRO A 157 -13.00 12.25 3.62
CA PRO A 157 -12.01 11.45 4.32
C PRO A 157 -12.47 9.99 4.48
N VAL A 158 -11.53 9.06 4.38
CA VAL A 158 -11.73 7.63 4.69
C VAL A 158 -11.41 7.35 6.16
N ALA A 159 -10.53 8.15 6.75
CA ALA A 159 -10.27 8.25 8.17
C ALA A 159 -10.00 9.72 8.52
N ASP A 160 -10.00 10.06 9.81
CA ASP A 160 -9.71 11.41 10.33
C ASP A 160 -8.57 12.09 9.54
N GLY A 161 -8.88 13.14 8.76
CA GLY A 161 -7.96 13.92 7.91
C GLY A 161 -7.15 13.13 6.88
N CYS A 162 -7.62 11.95 6.46
CA CYS A 162 -6.93 11.03 5.58
C CYS A 162 -7.84 10.63 4.41
N PHE A 163 -7.34 10.82 3.19
CA PHE A 163 -8.10 10.65 1.95
C PHE A 163 -7.38 9.65 1.05
N TRP A 164 -8.15 8.75 0.46
CA TRP A 164 -7.63 7.71 -0.42
C TRP A 164 -8.26 7.85 -1.80
N PHE A 165 -7.42 7.91 -2.83
CA PHE A 165 -7.87 8.02 -4.21
C PHE A 165 -7.32 6.86 -5.03
N GLN A 166 -8.23 6.15 -5.69
CA GLN A 166 -7.90 5.28 -6.81
C GLN A 166 -8.13 6.07 -8.10
N LEU A 167 -7.04 6.43 -8.78
CA LEU A 167 -7.06 7.14 -10.05
C LEU A 167 -7.69 6.25 -11.14
N THR A 168 -8.43 6.90 -12.04
CA THR A 168 -9.19 6.25 -13.11
C THR A 168 -8.83 6.84 -14.47
N GLY A 169 -9.16 6.11 -15.54
CA GLY A 169 -8.88 6.51 -16.92
C GLY A 169 -7.69 5.79 -17.53
N ASN A 170 -7.31 6.19 -18.75
CA ASN A 170 -6.14 5.61 -19.41
C ASN A 170 -4.87 6.27 -18.85
N LEU A 171 -4.27 5.51 -17.96
CA LEU A 171 -3.25 5.91 -17.03
C LEU A 171 -1.85 5.65 -17.64
N LEU A 172 -0.99 6.66 -17.76
CA LEU A 172 0.41 6.48 -18.16
C LEU A 172 1.24 5.69 -17.12
N PRO A 173 2.32 4.97 -17.52
CA PRO A 173 3.03 4.01 -16.66
C PRO A 173 3.92 4.56 -15.52
N ALA A 174 3.81 5.84 -15.14
CA ALA A 174 4.60 6.37 -14.03
C ALA A 174 3.85 7.54 -13.37
N TYR A 175 3.22 7.29 -12.22
CA TYR A 175 2.57 8.29 -11.38
C TYR A 175 3.61 8.88 -10.46
N TYR A 176 4.09 10.06 -10.83
CA TYR A 176 4.90 10.88 -9.96
C TYR A 176 3.99 11.98 -9.40
N MET A 177 4.21 12.34 -8.14
CA MET A 177 3.44 13.39 -7.47
C MET A 177 3.55 14.76 -8.17
N ASP A 178 4.59 14.96 -8.99
CA ASP A 178 4.81 16.13 -9.85
C ASP A 178 3.81 16.27 -11.02
N ARG A 179 2.76 15.45 -11.06
CA ARG A 179 1.69 15.50 -12.07
C ARG A 179 0.30 15.67 -11.47
N ILE A 180 0.19 15.77 -10.16
CA ILE A 180 -1.09 15.83 -9.46
C ILE A 180 -1.22 17.22 -8.84
N ARG A 181 -2.40 17.82 -9.03
CA ARG A 181 -2.81 19.02 -8.34
C ARG A 181 -3.82 18.66 -7.26
N LEU A 182 -3.65 19.22 -6.07
CA LEU A 182 -4.50 18.98 -4.92
C LEU A 182 -5.30 20.25 -4.61
N ARG A 183 -6.57 20.08 -4.29
CA ARG A 183 -7.44 21.14 -3.77
C ARG A 183 -8.13 20.65 -2.49
N GLY A 184 -8.16 21.49 -1.47
CA GLY A 184 -8.81 21.23 -0.19
C GLY A 184 -9.99 22.17 0.03
N TYR A 185 -11.11 21.63 0.49
CA TYR A 185 -12.35 22.37 0.68
C TYR A 185 -12.89 22.25 2.11
N ASP A 186 -13.55 23.31 2.57
CA ASP A 186 -14.28 23.35 3.84
C ASP A 186 -15.61 22.58 3.76
N ALA A 187 -16.32 22.53 4.89
CA ALA A 187 -17.63 21.89 5.00
C ALA A 187 -18.73 22.58 4.18
N ASP A 188 -18.57 23.86 3.88
CA ASP A 188 -19.47 24.62 2.99
C ASP A 188 -19.12 24.40 1.50
N GLY A 189 -18.07 23.63 1.21
CA GLY A 189 -17.57 23.36 -0.13
C GLY A 189 -16.72 24.49 -0.73
N ARG A 190 -16.30 25.48 0.06
CA ARG A 190 -15.40 26.56 -0.36
C ARG A 190 -13.97 26.06 -0.43
N LEU A 191 -13.22 26.55 -1.41
CA LEU A 191 -11.81 26.22 -1.59
C LEU A 191 -10.97 26.93 -0.51
N ILE A 192 -10.28 26.15 0.33
CA ILE A 192 -9.36 26.67 1.35
C ILE A 192 -7.92 26.65 0.81
N TYR A 193 -7.55 25.55 0.14
CA TYR A 193 -6.18 25.32 -0.30
C TYR A 193 -6.15 24.78 -1.73
N GLN A 194 -5.12 25.20 -2.47
CA GLN A 194 -4.81 24.67 -3.79
C GLN A 194 -3.28 24.60 -3.96
N SER A 195 -2.79 23.43 -4.35
CA SER A 195 -1.37 23.26 -4.69
C SER A 195 -1.04 24.01 -5.99
N PRO A 196 0.24 24.37 -6.22
CA PRO A 196 0.69 24.90 -7.49
C PRO A 196 0.33 23.96 -8.65
N GLU A 197 0.18 24.55 -9.84
CA GLU A 197 -0.02 23.76 -11.05
C GLU A 197 1.26 23.00 -11.39
N PRO A 198 1.19 21.68 -11.66
CA PRO A 198 2.39 20.92 -11.94
C PRO A 198 3.01 21.33 -13.29
N GLU A 199 4.30 21.68 -13.31
CA GLU A 199 5.01 22.12 -14.53
C GLU A 199 4.96 21.08 -15.66
N SER A 200 4.83 19.80 -15.29
CA SER A 200 4.68 18.69 -16.23
C SER A 200 3.44 18.83 -17.13
N TRP A 201 2.39 19.52 -16.66
CA TRP A 201 1.15 19.74 -17.42
C TRP A 201 1.40 20.52 -18.69
N THR A 202 2.10 21.65 -18.58
CA THR A 202 2.42 22.48 -19.74
C THR A 202 3.55 21.87 -20.58
N THR A 203 4.61 21.35 -19.93
CA THR A 203 5.83 20.93 -20.62
C THR A 203 5.73 19.56 -21.31
N ARG A 204 4.87 18.67 -20.80
CA ARG A 204 4.79 17.27 -21.27
C ARG A 204 3.42 16.89 -21.82
N TYR A 205 2.36 17.55 -21.36
CA TYR A 205 0.98 17.20 -21.70
C TYR A 205 0.24 18.27 -22.50
N GLU A 206 0.85 19.45 -22.67
CA GLU A 206 0.25 20.62 -23.33
C GLU A 206 -1.11 21.02 -22.73
N LEU A 207 -1.27 20.76 -21.42
CA LEU A 207 -2.46 21.11 -20.64
C LEU A 207 -2.31 22.54 -20.09
N ARG A 208 -3.41 23.30 -20.09
CA ARG A 208 -3.56 24.65 -19.56
C ARG A 208 -4.84 24.78 -18.76
#